data_AF-A0A954HX46-F1
#
_entry.id   AF-A0A954HX46-F1
#
_cell.length_a   1.000
_cell.length_b   1.000
_cell.length_c   1.000
_cell.angle_alpha   90.00
_cell.angle_beta   90.00
_cell.angle_gamma   90.00
#
_symmetry.space_group_name_H-M   'P 1'
#
loop_
_entity.id
_entity.type
_entity.pdbx_description
1 polymer ?
#
loop_
_entity_poly.entity_id
_entity_poly.type
_entity_poly.pdbx_seq_one_letter_code
_entity_poly.pdbx_strand_id
1 'polypeptide(L)'
;CAAIFCRCTIAVVLFASPLVAQDAPPPNEDGPPPKNWTEQVEQSATLIDIYPDLGAETPVDRVNAYKWSNTARGQVLGDRLCLLYVHQGRPVASCKVYPTGRSIVHTFVTMTDQPIVALQSKLAVWTPPSAELKWTPLDDFAAPHATAAGRSVQMRAIAREFRGEIGAGEARRQKSSPQLRLLPQPIYRYDLSEAQPDGVIDGAVFAYTAEGGNPELLLMVEALDQEGTLSWRSAFNRRSIAETKGFYRDAEVWKVDFLPASALSSTGPLYKLDLPAVEPRTRN
;
A
#
# COMPACT_ATOMS: atom_id res chain seq x y z
N CYS A 1 10.69 -29.10 -63.02
CA CYS A 1 9.92 -29.66 -61.91
C CYS A 1 10.40 -29.05 -60.60
N ALA A 2 9.73 -28.01 -60.10
CA ALA A 2 10.04 -27.38 -58.81
C ALA A 2 8.75 -27.34 -57.98
N ALA A 3 8.75 -28.02 -56.85
CA ALA A 3 7.62 -28.11 -55.94
C ALA A 3 7.77 -27.09 -54.80
N ILE A 4 6.78 -26.22 -54.65
CA ILE A 4 6.67 -25.25 -53.56
C ILE A 4 5.86 -25.91 -52.44
N PHE A 5 6.49 -26.13 -51.28
CA PHE A 5 5.82 -26.59 -50.07
C PHE A 5 5.36 -25.38 -49.24
N CYS A 6 4.05 -25.14 -49.24
CA CYS A 6 3.39 -24.16 -48.37
C CYS A 6 3.13 -24.82 -47.00
N ARG A 7 3.80 -24.33 -45.95
CA ARG A 7 3.54 -24.73 -44.56
C ARG A 7 2.55 -23.74 -43.93
N CYS A 8 1.32 -24.19 -43.67
CA CYS A 8 0.35 -23.45 -42.85
C CYS A 8 0.60 -23.75 -41.37
N THR A 9 0.97 -22.72 -40.61
CA THR A 9 1.07 -22.78 -39.15
C THR A 9 -0.30 -22.44 -38.56
N ILE A 10 -0.93 -23.41 -37.90
CA ILE A 10 -2.20 -23.20 -37.18
C ILE A 10 -1.88 -22.60 -35.81
N ALA A 11 -2.23 -21.33 -35.59
CA ALA A 11 -2.19 -20.71 -34.28
C ALA A 11 -3.44 -21.11 -33.49
N VAL A 12 -3.27 -21.90 -32.44
CA VAL A 12 -4.34 -22.24 -31.49
C VAL A 12 -4.42 -21.11 -30.46
N VAL A 13 -5.44 -20.27 -30.57
CA VAL A 13 -5.78 -19.26 -29.57
C VAL A 13 -6.60 -19.94 -28.47
N LEU A 14 -5.98 -20.23 -27.33
CA LEU A 14 -6.67 -20.72 -26.14
C LEU A 14 -7.39 -19.53 -25.47
N PHE A 15 -8.71 -19.47 -25.62
CA PHE A 15 -9.55 -18.58 -24.82
C PHE A 15 -9.69 -19.17 -23.42
N ALA A 16 -8.91 -18.67 -22.47
CA ALA A 16 -9.16 -18.89 -21.06
C ALA A 16 -10.39 -18.06 -20.66
N SER A 17 -11.53 -18.73 -20.42
CA SER A 17 -12.68 -18.08 -19.81
C SER A 17 -12.28 -17.56 -18.43
N PRO A 18 -12.55 -16.29 -18.09
CA PRO A 18 -12.30 -15.80 -16.74
C PRO A 18 -13.20 -16.58 -15.78
N LEU A 19 -12.58 -17.32 -14.87
CA LEU A 19 -13.27 -17.92 -13.74
C LEU A 19 -13.75 -16.75 -12.86
N VAL A 20 -15.01 -16.35 -13.02
CA VAL A 20 -15.63 -15.37 -12.12
C VAL A 20 -15.75 -16.06 -10.77
N ALA A 21 -14.89 -15.69 -9.82
CA ALA A 21 -15.05 -16.10 -8.43
C ALA A 21 -16.44 -15.64 -7.97
N GLN A 22 -17.29 -16.59 -7.62
CA GLN A 22 -18.58 -16.30 -7.00
C GLN A 22 -18.30 -15.66 -5.63
N ASP A 23 -18.80 -14.45 -5.41
CA ASP A 23 -18.74 -13.80 -4.10
C ASP A 23 -19.38 -14.73 -3.07
N ALA A 24 -18.62 -15.07 -2.03
CA ALA A 24 -19.14 -15.85 -0.91
C ALA A 24 -20.36 -15.11 -0.31
N PRO A 25 -21.42 -15.83 0.12
CA PRO A 25 -22.56 -15.19 0.77
C PRO A 25 -22.08 -14.38 1.99
N PRO A 26 -22.69 -13.21 2.27
CA PRO A 26 -22.28 -12.39 3.39
C PRO A 26 -22.41 -13.18 4.70
N PRO A 27 -21.45 -13.05 5.63
CA PRO A 27 -21.53 -13.75 6.90
C PRO A 27 -22.79 -13.33 7.66
N ASN A 28 -23.57 -14.30 8.15
CA ASN A 28 -24.76 -14.08 8.98
C ASN A 28 -24.43 -13.12 10.13
N GLU A 29 -25.16 -12.01 10.31
CA GLU A 29 -24.82 -10.91 11.24
C GLU A 29 -25.22 -11.16 12.71
N ASP A 30 -25.89 -12.28 13.04
CA ASP A 30 -26.61 -12.44 14.32
C ASP A 30 -25.85 -13.14 15.50
N GLY A 31 -24.65 -13.66 15.30
CA GLY A 31 -23.78 -14.20 16.39
C GLY A 31 -22.94 -13.17 17.18
N PRO A 32 -22.27 -13.54 18.29
CA PRO A 32 -21.31 -12.67 18.96
C PRO A 32 -20.03 -12.45 18.12
N PRO A 33 -19.35 -11.29 18.22
CA PRO A 33 -18.08 -11.07 17.54
C PRO A 33 -16.98 -12.00 18.06
N PRO A 34 -15.93 -12.29 17.27
CA PRO A 34 -14.80 -13.09 17.70
C PRO A 34 -14.07 -12.47 18.91
N LYS A 35 -13.59 -13.34 19.82
CA LYS A 35 -12.94 -12.92 21.07
C LYS A 35 -11.42 -12.61 20.95
N ASN A 36 -10.81 -12.72 19.75
CA ASN A 36 -9.36 -12.51 19.58
C ASN A 36 -8.98 -11.82 18.26
N TRP A 37 -9.36 -10.55 18.10
CA TRP A 37 -9.08 -9.82 16.85
C TRP A 37 -7.60 -9.62 16.56
N THR A 38 -6.75 -9.43 17.58
CA THR A 38 -5.31 -9.24 17.37
C THR A 38 -4.69 -10.47 16.70
N GLU A 39 -4.95 -11.68 17.21
CA GLU A 39 -4.45 -12.92 16.61
C GLU A 39 -5.00 -13.11 15.20
N GLN A 40 -6.29 -12.83 14.99
CA GLN A 40 -6.91 -12.97 13.67
C GLN A 40 -6.30 -12.01 12.63
N VAL A 41 -6.06 -10.75 13.01
CA VAL A 41 -5.40 -9.77 12.15
C VAL A 41 -4.00 -10.26 11.76
N GLU A 42 -3.21 -10.72 12.72
CA GLU A 42 -1.87 -11.28 12.47
C GLU A 42 -1.91 -12.53 11.58
N GLN A 43 -2.83 -13.45 11.82
CA GLN A 43 -3.01 -14.63 10.98
C GLN A 43 -3.39 -14.24 9.54
N SER A 44 -4.36 -13.33 9.39
CA SER A 44 -4.83 -12.91 8.07
C SER A 44 -3.76 -12.18 7.26
N ALA A 45 -2.84 -11.47 7.92
CA ALA A 45 -1.70 -10.79 7.29
C ALA A 45 -0.77 -11.76 6.55
N THR A 46 -0.86 -13.06 6.83
CA THR A 46 -0.07 -14.10 6.18
C THR A 46 -0.72 -14.73 4.95
N LEU A 47 -1.99 -14.42 4.68
CA LEU A 47 -2.77 -15.08 3.63
C LEU A 47 -2.52 -14.55 2.21
N ILE A 48 -1.92 -13.36 2.11
CA ILE A 48 -1.70 -12.66 0.85
C ILE A 48 -0.21 -12.44 0.63
N ASP A 49 0.29 -13.02 -0.45
CA ASP A 49 1.64 -12.83 -0.96
C ASP A 49 1.61 -11.87 -2.14
N ILE A 50 2.60 -10.98 -2.23
CA ILE A 50 2.76 -10.05 -3.36
C ILE A 50 4.02 -10.44 -4.13
N TYR A 51 3.92 -10.43 -5.45
CA TYR A 51 4.99 -10.70 -6.39
C TYR A 51 5.28 -9.43 -7.19
N PRO A 52 6.55 -9.20 -7.57
CA PRO A 52 6.95 -8.05 -8.36
C PRO A 52 6.44 -8.12 -9.81
N ASP A 53 6.11 -9.30 -10.31
CA ASP A 53 5.45 -9.52 -11.60
C ASP A 53 4.85 -10.94 -11.65
N LEU A 54 4.14 -11.29 -12.72
CA LEU A 54 3.49 -12.60 -12.91
C LEU A 54 4.47 -13.78 -13.09
N GLY A 55 5.70 -13.51 -13.51
CA GLY A 55 6.74 -14.52 -13.76
C GLY A 55 7.68 -14.75 -12.58
N ALA A 56 7.63 -13.92 -11.54
CA ALA A 56 8.48 -14.04 -10.38
C ALA A 56 8.23 -15.34 -9.60
N GLU A 57 9.31 -16.07 -9.28
CA GLU A 57 9.22 -17.35 -8.56
C GLU A 57 8.93 -17.18 -7.07
N THR A 58 9.38 -16.06 -6.49
CA THR A 58 9.28 -15.78 -5.05
C THR A 58 8.50 -14.49 -4.79
N PRO A 59 7.68 -14.46 -3.72
CA PRO A 59 7.05 -13.23 -3.30
C PRO A 59 8.08 -12.24 -2.75
N VAL A 60 7.69 -10.97 -2.68
CA VAL A 60 8.47 -9.91 -2.05
C VAL A 60 8.36 -10.01 -0.53
N ASP A 61 9.31 -9.39 0.18
CA ASP A 61 9.33 -9.42 1.64
C ASP A 61 8.15 -8.65 2.22
N ARG A 62 7.60 -9.15 3.33
CA ARG A 62 6.53 -8.49 4.09
C ARG A 62 7.06 -7.96 5.40
N VAL A 63 6.84 -6.66 5.65
CA VAL A 63 7.25 -5.97 6.86
C VAL A 63 6.03 -5.45 7.62
N ASN A 64 5.94 -5.78 8.91
CA ASN A 64 4.98 -5.17 9.84
C ASN A 64 5.46 -3.76 10.21
N ALA A 65 5.20 -2.78 9.36
CA ALA A 65 5.77 -1.44 9.47
C ALA A 65 5.17 -0.60 10.61
N TYR A 66 3.88 -0.78 10.91
CA TYR A 66 3.22 -0.01 11.97
C TYR A 66 2.00 -0.74 12.53
N LYS A 67 1.84 -0.71 13.86
CA LYS A 67 0.69 -1.24 14.58
C LYS A 67 -0.05 -0.10 15.29
N TRP A 68 -1.37 -0.10 15.23
CA TRP A 68 -2.19 0.88 15.96
C TRP A 68 -3.48 0.25 16.50
N SER A 69 -4.14 0.98 17.40
CA SER A 69 -5.47 0.65 17.92
C SER A 69 -6.38 1.87 17.82
N ASN A 70 -7.66 1.66 17.51
CA ASN A 70 -8.65 2.74 17.40
C ASN A 70 -9.42 2.96 18.71
N THR A 71 -8.79 2.70 19.86
CA THR A 71 -9.42 2.87 21.18
C THR A 71 -9.88 4.30 21.41
N ALA A 72 -9.12 5.29 20.93
CA ALA A 72 -9.50 6.70 20.95
C ALA A 72 -10.81 7.01 20.20
N ARG A 73 -11.20 6.17 19.23
CA ARG A 73 -12.49 6.27 18.51
C ARG A 73 -13.58 5.37 19.10
N GLY A 74 -13.37 4.83 20.30
CA GLY A 74 -14.27 3.88 20.94
C GLY A 74 -14.33 2.49 20.29
N GLN A 75 -13.44 2.19 19.33
CA GLN A 75 -13.39 0.88 18.68
C GLN A 75 -12.43 -0.03 19.45
N VAL A 76 -12.98 -1.07 20.08
CA VAL A 76 -12.23 -2.06 20.89
C VAL A 76 -12.02 -3.37 20.11
N LEU A 77 -11.89 -3.28 18.79
CA LEU A 77 -11.75 -4.46 17.92
C LEU A 77 -10.28 -4.93 17.79
N GLY A 78 -9.47 -4.81 18.85
CA GLY A 78 -8.07 -5.24 18.83
C GLY A 78 -7.13 -4.40 17.95
N ASP A 79 -5.93 -4.94 17.74
CA ASP A 79 -4.85 -4.29 16.98
C ASP A 79 -5.11 -4.28 15.47
N ARG A 80 -4.42 -3.37 14.78
CA ARG A 80 -4.45 -3.21 13.33
C ARG A 80 -3.04 -3.04 12.79
N LEU A 81 -2.82 -3.50 11.58
CA LEU A 81 -1.49 -3.54 10.97
C LEU A 81 -1.42 -2.69 9.71
N CYS A 82 -0.30 -1.99 9.55
CA CYS A 82 0.13 -1.43 8.30
C CYS A 82 1.32 -2.28 7.84
N LEU A 83 1.10 -3.06 6.81
CA LEU A 83 2.10 -3.88 6.17
C LEU A 83 2.73 -3.10 5.02
N LEU A 84 4.03 -3.28 4.83
CA LEU A 84 4.72 -2.94 3.59
C LEU A 84 5.18 -4.23 2.92
N TYR A 85 5.07 -4.25 1.60
CA TYR A 85 5.62 -5.28 0.74
C TYR A 85 6.83 -4.70 0.04
N VAL A 86 7.99 -5.30 0.25
CA VAL A 86 9.30 -4.72 -0.01
C VAL A 86 10.04 -5.60 -1.02
N HIS A 87 10.37 -5.04 -2.17
CA HIS A 87 11.19 -5.68 -3.19
C HIS A 87 12.56 -5.01 -3.19
N GLN A 88 13.64 -5.77 -2.98
CA GLN A 88 15.01 -5.24 -2.95
C GLN A 88 15.16 -4.02 -2.02
N GLY A 89 14.61 -4.11 -0.81
CA GLY A 89 14.68 -3.02 0.17
C GLY A 89 13.76 -1.83 -0.07
N ARG A 90 13.05 -1.76 -1.20
CA ARG A 90 12.14 -0.66 -1.56
C ARG A 90 10.68 -1.12 -1.49
N PRO A 91 9.77 -0.38 -0.81
CA PRO A 91 8.35 -0.73 -0.76
C PRO A 91 7.69 -0.64 -2.14
N VAL A 92 7.03 -1.71 -2.56
CA VAL A 92 6.25 -1.80 -3.81
C VAL A 92 4.74 -1.78 -3.56
N ALA A 93 4.30 -2.10 -2.35
CA ALA A 93 2.90 -1.95 -1.94
C ALA A 93 2.77 -1.75 -0.43
N SER A 94 1.59 -1.29 -0.01
CA SER A 94 1.20 -1.30 1.41
C SER A 94 -0.20 -1.85 1.62
N CYS A 95 -0.43 -2.51 2.75
CA CYS A 95 -1.73 -3.07 3.12
C CYS A 95 -2.15 -2.63 4.51
N LYS A 96 -3.38 -2.14 4.68
CA LYS A 96 -3.99 -1.98 6.00
C LYS A 96 -4.78 -3.23 6.31
N VAL A 97 -4.51 -3.85 7.45
CA VAL A 97 -5.25 -5.01 7.94
C VAL A 97 -5.98 -4.61 9.20
N TYR A 98 -7.30 -4.69 9.18
CA TYR A 98 -8.13 -4.29 10.31
C TYR A 98 -9.48 -5.00 10.32
N PRO A 99 -10.07 -5.25 11.49
CA PRO A 99 -11.38 -5.86 11.58
C PRO A 99 -12.50 -4.86 11.30
N THR A 100 -13.54 -5.33 10.63
CA THR A 100 -14.81 -4.63 10.43
C THR A 100 -15.96 -5.63 10.52
N GLY A 101 -16.90 -5.42 11.45
CA GLY A 101 -17.99 -6.38 11.68
C GLY A 101 -17.46 -7.79 11.97
N ARG A 102 -17.68 -8.72 11.03
CA ARG A 102 -17.23 -10.13 11.08
C ARG A 102 -16.09 -10.45 10.12
N SER A 103 -15.55 -9.43 9.47
CA SER A 103 -14.53 -9.59 8.45
C SER A 103 -13.23 -8.94 8.89
N ILE A 104 -12.14 -9.42 8.32
CA ILE A 104 -10.84 -8.75 8.35
C ILE A 104 -10.64 -8.13 6.99
N VAL A 105 -10.56 -6.81 6.98
CA VAL A 105 -10.35 -6.03 5.77
C VAL A 105 -8.87 -5.89 5.51
N HIS A 106 -8.49 -6.17 4.27
CA HIS A 106 -7.21 -5.83 3.70
C HIS A 106 -7.41 -4.71 2.68
N THR A 107 -6.70 -3.59 2.86
CA THR A 107 -6.73 -2.46 1.92
C THR A 107 -5.36 -2.23 1.33
N PHE A 108 -5.18 -2.66 0.09
CA PHE A 108 -3.95 -2.61 -0.67
C PHE A 108 -3.84 -1.32 -1.48
N VAL A 109 -2.63 -0.77 -1.54
CA VAL A 109 -2.25 0.28 -2.48
C VAL A 109 -0.88 0.01 -3.04
N THR A 110 -0.70 0.32 -4.33
CA THR A 110 0.60 0.25 -4.99
C THR A 110 1.51 1.37 -4.49
N MET A 111 2.80 1.09 -4.38
CA MET A 111 3.87 2.04 -4.02
C MET A 111 5.03 1.98 -5.02
N THR A 112 4.79 1.44 -6.21
CA THR A 112 5.73 1.37 -7.33
C THR A 112 5.00 1.69 -8.64
N ASP A 113 5.72 2.22 -9.62
CA ASP A 113 5.23 2.40 -10.99
C ASP A 113 5.30 1.11 -11.83
N GLN A 114 5.90 0.05 -11.28
CA GLN A 114 5.91 -1.28 -11.89
C GLN A 114 4.60 -2.04 -11.60
N PRO A 115 4.16 -2.93 -12.51
CA PRO A 115 3.11 -3.88 -12.22
C PRO A 115 3.46 -4.73 -11.00
N ILE A 116 2.48 -5.22 -10.26
CA ILE A 116 2.65 -6.23 -9.20
C ILE A 116 1.46 -7.17 -9.21
N VAL A 117 1.57 -8.31 -8.51
CA VAL A 117 0.49 -9.29 -8.41
C VAL A 117 0.34 -9.75 -6.96
N ALA A 118 -0.87 -9.67 -6.40
CA ALA A 118 -1.17 -10.33 -5.14
C ALA A 118 -1.89 -11.65 -5.37
N LEU A 119 -1.40 -12.69 -4.71
CA LEU A 119 -1.98 -14.03 -4.73
C LEU A 119 -2.56 -14.39 -3.37
N GLN A 120 -3.76 -14.96 -3.38
CA GLN A 120 -4.34 -15.68 -2.25
C GLN A 120 -4.44 -17.15 -2.64
N SER A 121 -3.71 -18.02 -1.94
CA SER A 121 -3.69 -19.47 -2.26
C SER A 121 -3.45 -19.74 -3.76
N LYS A 122 -2.49 -19.01 -4.36
CA LYS A 122 -2.12 -19.05 -5.79
C LYS A 122 -3.14 -18.47 -6.78
N LEU A 123 -4.27 -17.96 -6.32
CA LEU A 123 -5.24 -17.25 -7.15
C LEU A 123 -4.92 -15.76 -7.15
N ALA A 124 -4.86 -15.14 -8.32
CA ALA A 124 -4.67 -13.70 -8.43
C ALA A 124 -5.90 -12.96 -7.90
N VAL A 125 -5.72 -12.18 -6.84
CA VAL A 125 -6.77 -11.38 -6.21
C VAL A 125 -6.60 -9.89 -6.47
N TRP A 126 -5.39 -9.44 -6.85
CA TRP A 126 -5.10 -8.05 -7.19
C TRP A 126 -3.95 -7.98 -8.20
N THR A 127 -4.17 -7.29 -9.31
CA THR A 127 -3.21 -7.09 -10.42
C THR A 127 -3.27 -5.64 -10.91
N PRO A 128 -2.79 -4.67 -10.12
CA PRO A 128 -2.78 -3.28 -10.53
C PRO A 128 -1.81 -3.09 -11.70
N PRO A 129 -2.17 -2.31 -12.73
CA PRO A 129 -1.30 -2.09 -13.89
C PRO A 129 -0.03 -1.30 -13.51
N SER A 130 -0.14 -0.34 -12.60
CA SER A 130 0.93 0.42 -11.96
C SER A 130 0.33 1.40 -10.94
N ALA A 131 1.15 1.98 -10.05
CA ALA A 131 0.72 3.14 -9.28
C ALA A 131 0.73 4.42 -10.12
N GLU A 132 -0.27 5.29 -9.89
CA GLU A 132 -0.18 6.71 -10.25
C GLU A 132 0.67 7.47 -9.21
N LEU A 133 1.90 7.01 -8.96
CA LEU A 133 2.84 7.73 -8.10
C LEU A 133 3.35 8.98 -8.81
N LYS A 134 3.07 10.14 -8.22
CA LYS A 134 3.60 11.42 -8.69
C LYS A 134 4.82 11.81 -7.85
N TRP A 135 6.00 11.49 -8.37
CA TRP A 135 7.27 11.93 -7.78
C TRP A 135 7.47 13.43 -7.98
N THR A 136 7.85 14.12 -6.92
CA THR A 136 8.13 15.56 -6.90
C THR A 136 9.60 15.76 -6.52
N PRO A 137 10.41 16.44 -7.35
CA PRO A 137 11.78 16.80 -6.98
C PRO A 137 11.77 17.82 -5.83
N LEU A 138 12.79 17.77 -4.98
CA LEU A 138 12.93 18.62 -3.79
C LEU A 138 14.24 19.42 -3.87
N ASP A 139 14.29 20.36 -4.81
CA ASP A 139 15.49 21.09 -5.19
C ASP A 139 15.92 22.16 -4.17
N ASP A 140 15.06 22.45 -3.18
CA ASP A 140 15.29 23.47 -2.15
C ASP A 140 15.89 22.92 -0.84
N PHE A 141 16.21 21.62 -0.81
CA PHE A 141 16.98 21.01 0.28
C PHE A 141 18.45 20.89 -0.07
N ALA A 142 19.31 20.88 0.96
CA ALA A 142 20.70 20.50 0.78
C ALA A 142 20.79 19.07 0.19
N ALA A 143 21.79 18.86 -0.66
CA ALA A 143 22.06 17.55 -1.27
C ALA A 143 22.09 16.42 -0.21
N PRO A 144 21.67 15.20 -0.58
CA PRO A 144 21.78 14.03 0.29
C PRO A 144 23.14 13.94 0.98
N HIS A 145 23.12 13.80 2.30
CA HIS A 145 24.33 13.68 3.10
C HIS A 145 25.10 12.40 2.74
N ALA A 146 26.44 12.44 2.85
CA ALA A 146 27.30 11.31 2.51
C ALA A 146 27.01 10.06 3.38
N THR A 147 26.63 10.26 4.65
CA THR A 147 26.31 9.17 5.59
C THR A 147 24.82 8.89 5.69
N ALA A 148 24.45 7.61 5.86
CA ALA A 148 23.06 7.18 6.07
C ALA A 148 22.39 7.84 7.29
N ALA A 149 23.16 8.06 8.37
CA ALA A 149 22.68 8.76 9.56
C ALA A 149 22.33 10.23 9.25
N GLY A 150 23.16 10.93 8.48
CA GLY A 150 22.88 12.30 8.04
C GLY A 150 21.65 12.38 7.13
N ARG A 151 21.53 11.45 6.18
CA ARG A 151 20.33 11.33 5.33
C ARG A 151 19.06 11.08 6.15
N SER A 152 19.15 10.28 7.21
CA SER A 152 18.03 10.04 8.12
C SER A 152 17.58 11.30 8.85
N VAL A 153 18.50 12.19 9.22
CA VAL A 153 18.16 13.51 9.78
C VAL A 153 17.48 14.39 8.72
N GLN A 154 18.06 14.46 7.51
CA GLN A 154 17.52 15.26 6.41
C GLN A 154 16.11 14.84 6.02
N MET A 155 15.83 13.55 5.86
CA MET A 155 14.48 13.08 5.53
C MET A 155 13.44 13.39 6.61
N ARG A 156 13.80 13.34 7.89
CA ARG A 156 12.88 13.76 8.96
C ARG A 156 12.60 15.25 8.91
N ALA A 157 13.57 16.07 8.50
CA ALA A 157 13.36 17.49 8.25
C ALA A 157 12.45 17.70 7.04
N ILE A 158 12.73 17.01 5.92
CA ILE A 158 11.90 17.01 4.71
C ILE A 158 10.44 16.67 5.05
N ALA A 159 10.19 15.55 5.73
CA ALA A 159 8.84 15.13 6.06
C ALA A 159 8.06 16.16 6.91
N ARG A 160 8.73 16.96 7.74
CA ARG A 160 8.08 18.01 8.55
C ARG A 160 7.58 19.20 7.72
N GLU A 161 8.16 19.42 6.55
CA GLU A 161 7.70 20.44 5.61
C GLU A 161 6.41 20.02 4.89
N PHE A 162 6.01 18.75 4.99
CA PHE A 162 4.77 18.26 4.41
C PHE A 162 3.65 18.18 5.46
N ARG A 163 2.42 18.47 5.03
CA ARG A 163 1.20 18.19 5.79
C ARG A 163 0.22 17.38 4.94
N GLY A 164 -0.65 16.64 5.61
CA GLY A 164 -1.74 15.92 4.97
C GLY A 164 -3.09 16.35 5.55
N GLU A 165 -4.12 16.35 4.70
CA GLU A 165 -5.50 16.52 5.12
C GLU A 165 -6.33 15.37 4.55
N ILE A 166 -7.33 14.93 5.32
CA ILE A 166 -8.31 13.95 4.85
C ILE A 166 -9.68 14.60 4.83
N GLY A 167 -10.34 14.55 3.68
CA GLY A 167 -11.69 15.03 3.49
C GLY A 167 -12.69 14.17 4.24
N ALA A 168 -13.82 14.78 4.58
CA ALA A 168 -14.95 14.04 5.11
C ALA A 168 -15.54 13.15 4.00
N GLY A 169 -15.80 11.87 4.30
CA GLY A 169 -16.44 10.94 3.35
C GLY A 169 -17.81 11.45 2.85
N GLU A 170 -18.41 10.76 1.89
CA GLU A 170 -19.63 11.19 1.18
C GLU A 170 -20.75 11.73 2.10
N ALA A 171 -20.97 11.09 3.25
CA ALA A 171 -21.99 11.47 4.23
C ALA A 171 -21.64 12.68 5.14
N ARG A 172 -20.41 13.23 5.06
CA ARG A 172 -19.92 14.26 6.00
C ARG A 172 -19.25 15.47 5.33
N ARG A 173 -19.43 15.67 4.01
CA ARG A 173 -18.80 16.72 3.18
C ARG A 173 -18.84 18.17 3.71
N GLN A 174 -19.63 18.48 4.75
CA GLN A 174 -19.75 19.82 5.33
C GLN A 174 -18.82 20.14 6.52
N LYS A 175 -18.02 19.20 7.04
CA LYS A 175 -17.04 19.51 8.11
C LYS A 175 -15.64 19.75 7.54
N SER A 176 -14.90 20.69 8.15
CA SER A 176 -13.50 20.97 7.85
C SER A 176 -12.67 19.69 7.82
N SER A 177 -11.88 19.48 6.78
CA SER A 177 -10.96 18.35 6.63
C SER A 177 -9.95 18.36 7.80
N PRO A 178 -9.96 17.36 8.70
CA PRO A 178 -8.98 17.33 9.78
C PRO A 178 -7.56 17.16 9.21
N GLN A 179 -6.63 17.96 9.73
CA GLN A 179 -5.22 17.82 9.47
C GLN A 179 -4.70 16.52 10.07
N LEU A 180 -3.94 15.76 9.29
CA LEU A 180 -3.30 14.51 9.70
C LEU A 180 -2.01 14.81 10.48
N ARG A 181 -1.75 14.01 11.52
CA ARG A 181 -0.55 14.11 12.35
C ARG A 181 0.56 13.21 11.82
N LEU A 182 1.71 13.80 11.48
CA LEU A 182 2.93 13.07 11.13
C LEU A 182 3.46 12.25 12.33
N LEU A 183 3.83 10.99 12.09
CA LEU A 183 4.61 10.21 13.05
C LEU A 183 6.06 10.71 13.10
N PRO A 184 6.68 10.80 14.29
CA PRO A 184 8.00 11.41 14.46
C PRO A 184 9.15 10.61 13.83
N GLN A 185 8.96 9.30 13.65
CA GLN A 185 9.90 8.40 12.99
C GLN A 185 9.27 7.83 11.72
N PRO A 186 10.06 7.51 10.69
CA PRO A 186 9.56 6.76 9.56
C PRO A 186 9.04 5.40 10.04
N ILE A 187 7.96 4.91 9.42
CA ILE A 187 7.44 3.56 9.65
C ILE A 187 8.30 2.50 8.96
N TYR A 188 9.17 2.93 8.03
CA TYR A 188 10.12 2.07 7.34
C TYR A 188 11.27 2.88 6.75
N ARG A 189 12.49 2.36 6.87
CA ARG A 189 13.70 2.84 6.19
C ARG A 189 14.07 1.79 5.16
N TYR A 190 14.43 2.21 3.95
CA TYR A 190 14.77 1.28 2.87
C TYR A 190 16.04 0.50 3.22
N ASP A 191 16.06 -0.79 2.90
CA ASP A 191 17.22 -1.65 3.07
C ASP A 191 17.85 -1.96 1.71
N LEU A 192 18.59 -0.99 1.17
CA LEU A 192 19.16 -1.04 -0.18
C LEU A 192 20.52 -1.75 -0.22
N SER A 193 20.72 -2.73 0.67
CA SER A 193 21.97 -3.49 0.78
C SER A 193 22.19 -4.42 -0.42
N GLU A 194 21.11 -4.92 -1.03
CA GLU A 194 21.17 -5.86 -2.16
C GLU A 194 21.08 -5.18 -3.53
N ALA A 195 20.34 -4.07 -3.64
CA ALA A 195 20.21 -3.31 -4.89
C ALA A 195 19.90 -1.83 -4.64
N GLN A 196 20.27 -1.00 -5.61
CA GLN A 196 19.99 0.44 -5.68
C GLN A 196 19.19 0.74 -6.95
N PRO A 197 17.90 0.35 -7.00
CA PRO A 197 17.08 0.57 -8.19
C PRO A 197 17.00 2.07 -8.50
N ASP A 198 17.11 2.42 -9.77
CA ASP A 198 16.92 3.79 -10.29
C ASP A 198 17.82 4.86 -9.63
N GLY A 199 19.02 4.46 -9.17
CA GLY A 199 19.94 5.37 -8.47
C GLY A 199 19.47 5.75 -7.06
N VAL A 200 18.47 5.08 -6.48
CA VAL A 200 18.08 5.32 -5.09
C VAL A 200 19.18 4.81 -4.16
N ILE A 201 19.76 5.72 -3.38
CA ILE A 201 20.84 5.40 -2.41
C ILE A 201 20.34 5.36 -0.96
N ASP A 202 19.12 5.87 -0.73
CA ASP A 202 18.45 5.79 0.56
C ASP A 202 16.98 6.19 0.44
N GLY A 203 16.11 5.70 1.32
CA GLY A 203 14.72 6.16 1.34
C GLY A 203 13.96 5.79 2.60
N ALA A 204 12.82 6.44 2.84
CA ALA A 204 11.95 6.11 3.96
C ALA A 204 10.49 6.37 3.65
N VAL A 205 9.63 5.69 4.41
CA VAL A 205 8.19 5.89 4.42
C VAL A 205 7.79 6.54 5.73
N PHE A 206 7.13 7.69 5.64
CA PHE A 206 6.51 8.40 6.76
C PHE A 206 5.00 8.23 6.71
N ALA A 207 4.37 8.16 7.89
CA ALA A 207 2.92 8.04 7.99
C ALA A 207 2.31 9.29 8.62
N TYR A 208 1.23 9.76 7.97
CA TYR A 208 0.34 10.79 8.49
C TYR A 208 -0.93 10.12 8.97
N THR A 209 -1.23 10.32 10.25
CA THR A 209 -2.26 9.59 10.97
C THR A 209 -3.42 10.50 11.32
N ALA A 210 -4.64 9.97 11.18
CA ALA A 210 -5.80 10.60 11.78
C ALA A 210 -5.86 10.27 13.29
N GLU A 211 -6.88 10.77 13.99
CA GLU A 211 -7.13 10.43 15.39
C GLU A 211 -7.18 8.91 15.60
N GLY A 212 -6.58 8.41 16.68
CA GLY A 212 -6.40 6.98 16.94
C GLY A 212 -5.21 6.33 16.23
N GLY A 213 -4.37 7.12 15.56
CA GLY A 213 -3.13 6.61 14.95
C GLY A 213 -3.31 5.91 13.61
N ASN A 214 -4.52 5.83 13.05
CA ASN A 214 -4.76 5.22 11.74
C ASN A 214 -3.97 5.95 10.63
N PRO A 215 -3.03 5.29 9.92
CA PRO A 215 -2.34 5.91 8.80
C PRO A 215 -3.30 6.10 7.61
N GLU A 216 -3.51 7.36 7.22
CA GLU A 216 -4.41 7.74 6.12
C GLU A 216 -3.66 8.22 4.87
N LEU A 217 -2.41 8.62 5.04
CA LEU A 217 -1.53 9.10 3.99
C LEU A 217 -0.10 8.67 4.30
N LEU A 218 0.60 8.14 3.29
CA LEU A 218 2.03 7.85 3.36
C LEU A 218 2.80 8.87 2.52
N LEU A 219 3.99 9.22 2.97
CA LEU A 219 4.96 10.01 2.23
C LEU A 219 6.23 9.18 2.06
N MET A 220 6.61 8.93 0.81
CA MET A 220 7.90 8.36 0.45
C MET A 220 8.88 9.52 0.23
N VAL A 221 10.07 9.42 0.81
CA VAL A 221 11.19 10.35 0.59
C VAL A 221 12.39 9.52 0.16
N GLU A 222 12.99 9.86 -0.98
CA GLU A 222 14.12 9.13 -1.56
C GLU A 222 15.29 10.07 -1.84
N ALA A 223 16.48 9.62 -1.44
CA ALA A 223 17.76 10.17 -1.87
C ALA A 223 18.20 9.44 -3.14
N LEU A 224 18.59 10.22 -4.15
CA LEU A 224 19.04 9.73 -5.44
C LEU A 224 20.50 10.09 -5.65
N ASP A 225 21.22 9.20 -6.34
CA ASP A 225 22.48 9.45 -7.01
C ASP A 225 22.31 9.11 -8.49
N GLN A 226 22.16 10.15 -9.32
CA GLN A 226 22.04 10.02 -10.76
C GLN A 226 23.34 10.48 -11.40
N GLU A 227 24.21 9.52 -11.71
CA GLU A 227 25.51 9.77 -12.36
C GLU A 227 26.38 10.78 -11.58
N GLY A 228 26.37 10.69 -10.24
CA GLY A 228 27.09 11.61 -9.35
C GLY A 228 26.29 12.84 -8.91
N THR A 229 25.09 13.04 -9.46
CA THR A 229 24.19 14.13 -9.05
C THR A 229 23.29 13.67 -7.91
N LEU A 230 23.59 14.16 -6.71
CA LEU A 230 22.81 13.86 -5.51
C LEU A 230 21.58 14.75 -5.40
N SER A 231 20.39 14.16 -5.29
CA SER A 231 19.11 14.89 -5.18
C SER A 231 18.10 14.19 -4.27
N TRP A 232 17.03 14.92 -3.92
CA TRP A 232 15.89 14.40 -3.17
C TRP A 232 14.63 14.38 -4.03
N ARG A 233 13.79 13.36 -3.85
CA ARG A 233 12.41 13.35 -4.35
C ARG A 233 11.45 12.85 -3.29
N SER A 234 10.17 13.17 -3.45
CA SER A 234 9.11 12.61 -2.62
C SER A 234 7.86 12.26 -3.41
N ALA A 235 7.05 11.39 -2.85
CA ALA A 235 5.73 11.06 -3.38
C ALA A 235 4.74 10.77 -2.26
N PHE A 236 3.51 11.25 -2.42
CA PHE A 236 2.40 10.88 -1.57
C PHE A 236 1.73 9.61 -2.07
N ASN A 237 1.20 8.84 -1.13
CA ASN A 237 0.42 7.64 -1.42
C ASN A 237 -0.82 7.57 -0.53
N ARG A 238 -2.01 7.45 -1.16
CA ARG A 238 -3.29 7.41 -0.44
C ARG A 238 -3.42 6.14 0.38
N ARG A 239 -4.09 6.19 1.54
CA ARG A 239 -4.47 4.99 2.32
C ARG A 239 -5.95 4.91 2.63
N SER A 240 -6.75 5.80 2.06
CA SER A 240 -8.19 5.88 2.32
C SER A 240 -8.96 6.06 1.02
N ILE A 241 -10.23 5.67 1.04
CA ILE A 241 -11.21 6.02 0.01
C ILE A 241 -11.67 7.49 0.11
N ALA A 242 -11.42 8.14 1.26
CA ALA A 242 -11.70 9.56 1.41
C ALA A 242 -10.90 10.41 0.41
N GLU A 243 -11.39 11.61 0.12
CA GLU A 243 -10.54 12.64 -0.49
C GLU A 243 -9.33 12.85 0.42
N THR A 244 -8.14 12.93 -0.15
CA THR A 244 -6.91 13.19 0.61
C THR A 244 -6.08 14.20 -0.13
N LYS A 245 -5.52 15.15 0.62
CA LYS A 245 -4.67 16.21 0.10
C LYS A 245 -3.31 16.16 0.78
N GLY A 246 -2.28 16.44 0.01
CA GLY A 246 -0.90 16.54 0.43
C GLY A 246 -0.38 17.92 0.07
N PHE A 247 0.23 18.57 1.05
CA PHE A 247 0.80 19.89 0.88
C PHE A 247 2.29 19.85 1.18
N TYR A 248 3.05 20.61 0.41
CA TYR A 248 4.44 20.93 0.68
C TYR A 248 4.50 22.39 1.09
N ARG A 249 4.91 22.65 2.34
CA ARG A 249 4.67 23.90 3.05
C ARG A 249 3.19 24.27 2.93
N ASP A 250 2.88 25.39 2.29
CA ASP A 250 1.51 25.88 2.13
C ASP A 250 0.86 25.58 0.78
N ALA A 251 1.61 25.00 -0.17
CA ALA A 251 1.10 24.67 -1.49
C ALA A 251 0.51 23.26 -1.54
N GLU A 252 -0.70 23.11 -2.07
CA GLU A 252 -1.26 21.79 -2.42
C GLU A 252 -0.46 21.22 -3.59
N VAL A 253 0.28 20.14 -3.36
CA VAL A 253 1.12 19.49 -4.39
C VAL A 253 0.55 18.16 -4.88
N TRP A 254 -0.39 17.61 -4.13
CA TRP A 254 -1.02 16.34 -4.40
C TRP A 254 -2.46 16.31 -3.87
N LYS A 255 -3.36 15.73 -4.66
CA LYS A 255 -4.75 15.51 -4.28
C LYS A 255 -5.23 14.21 -4.92
N VAL A 256 -6.02 13.45 -4.18
CA VAL A 256 -6.86 12.40 -4.74
C VAL A 256 -8.30 12.62 -4.27
N ASP A 257 -9.24 12.40 -5.18
CA ASP A 257 -10.66 12.52 -4.85
C ASP A 257 -11.16 11.31 -4.06
N PHE A 258 -12.36 11.48 -3.51
CA PHE A 258 -13.11 10.38 -2.91
C PHE A 258 -13.32 9.26 -3.94
N LEU A 259 -13.01 8.02 -3.55
CA LEU A 259 -13.29 6.84 -4.35
C LEU A 259 -14.58 6.19 -3.86
N PRO A 260 -15.62 6.08 -4.72
CA PRO A 260 -16.79 5.29 -4.39
C PRO A 260 -16.41 3.81 -4.27
N ALA A 261 -17.20 3.02 -3.54
CA ALA A 261 -16.95 1.59 -3.37
C ALA A 261 -16.85 0.85 -4.72
N SER A 262 -17.61 1.28 -5.74
CA SER A 262 -17.57 0.72 -7.09
C SER A 262 -16.24 0.95 -7.84
N ALA A 263 -15.40 1.88 -7.38
CA ALA A 263 -14.08 2.12 -7.94
C ALA A 263 -12.98 1.24 -7.31
N LEU A 264 -13.31 0.50 -6.25
CA LEU A 264 -12.41 -0.48 -5.65
C LEU A 264 -12.41 -1.73 -6.54
N SER A 265 -11.36 -1.88 -7.33
CA SER A 265 -11.22 -2.96 -8.31
C SER A 265 -9.96 -3.79 -8.03
N SER A 266 -10.00 -5.09 -8.33
CA SER A 266 -8.82 -5.95 -8.34
C SER A 266 -7.76 -5.52 -9.37
N THR A 267 -8.09 -4.61 -10.28
CA THR A 267 -7.16 -4.00 -11.24
C THR A 267 -6.88 -2.52 -10.95
N GLY A 268 -7.44 -1.96 -9.87
CA GLY A 268 -7.24 -0.57 -9.49
C GLY A 268 -6.00 -0.37 -8.60
N PRO A 269 -5.50 0.87 -8.47
CA PRO A 269 -4.37 1.18 -7.58
C PRO A 269 -4.71 1.13 -6.08
N LEU A 270 -6.01 1.07 -5.75
CA LEU A 270 -6.54 0.82 -4.40
C LEU A 270 -7.51 -0.37 -4.48
N TYR A 271 -7.23 -1.41 -3.71
CA TYR A 271 -8.04 -2.61 -3.65
C TYR A 271 -8.44 -2.95 -2.22
N LYS A 272 -9.68 -3.39 -2.04
CA LYS A 272 -10.23 -3.83 -0.76
C LYS A 272 -10.62 -5.30 -0.87
N LEU A 273 -10.07 -6.11 0.00
CA LEU A 273 -10.39 -7.52 0.15
C LEU A 273 -10.98 -7.74 1.55
N ASP A 274 -12.18 -8.29 1.60
CA ASP A 274 -12.84 -8.67 2.85
C ASP A 274 -12.67 -10.18 3.05
N LEU A 275 -11.94 -10.58 4.10
CA LEU A 275 -11.79 -11.98 4.47
C LEU A 275 -12.68 -12.30 5.66
N PRO A 276 -13.37 -13.45 5.70
CA PRO A 276 -14.12 -13.84 6.88
C PRO A 276 -13.17 -13.97 8.08
N ALA A 277 -13.63 -13.55 9.26
CA ALA A 277 -12.97 -13.88 10.51
C ALA A 277 -12.80 -15.41 10.61
N VAL A 278 -11.58 -15.86 10.88
CA VAL A 278 -11.32 -17.29 11.09
C VAL A 278 -11.96 -17.67 12.42
N GLU A 279 -12.96 -18.54 12.41
CA GLU A 279 -13.46 -19.12 13.65
C GLU A 279 -12.30 -19.89 14.31
N PRO A 280 -12.08 -19.72 15.63
CA PRO A 280 -11.05 -20.47 16.32
C PRO A 280 -11.33 -21.96 16.11
N ARG A 281 -10.41 -22.67 15.46
CA ARG A 281 -10.51 -24.13 15.33
C ARG A 281 -10.64 -24.69 16.75
N THR A 282 -11.81 -25.22 17.11
CA THR A 282 -11.96 -25.97 18.35
C THR A 282 -10.96 -27.11 18.29
N ARG A 283 -9.96 -27.11 19.18
CA ARG A 283 -9.07 -28.27 19.32
C ARG A 283 -9.96 -29.45 19.72
N ASN A 284 -10.13 -30.41 18.82
CA ASN A 284 -10.66 -31.73 19.14
C ASN A 284 -9.58 -32.54 19.86
#